data_AF-A0A7S2F519-F1
#
_entry.id   AF-A0A7S2F519-F1
#
_cell.length_a   1.000
_cell.length_b   1.000
_cell.length_c   1.000
_cell.angle_alpha   90.00
_cell.angle_beta   90.00
_cell.angle_gamma   90.00
#
_symmetry.space_group_name_H-M   'P 1'
#
loop_
_entity.id
_entity.type
_entity.pdbx_description
1 polymer ?
#
loop_
_entity_poly.entity_id
_entity_poly.type
_entity_poly.pdbx_seq_one_letter_code
_entity_poly.pdbx_strand_id
1 'polypeptide(L)'
;DVDVDDDDVFIAPTLQLGSDGLRQDERTLSAVLDAAAPLDVTIASAYLNLAPPYARMLSECARELDVITAHPSCSGFRDARGFASSYVPEAYDVLGRESVASLDARLLHYNRPGWIFHGKGMWAHASDGSGLSLTSAGSSNWNQRSLSRDLEMQMLMVSSSSTFAASLHAEVAHLAKHAAVVEPTRGLNV
;
A
#
# COMPACT_ATOMS: atom_id res chain seq x y z
N ASP A 1 14.41 -0.60 32.02
CA ASP A 1 12.97 -0.33 31.94
C ASP A 1 12.77 1.13 31.60
N VAL A 2 12.58 1.40 30.31
CA VAL A 2 12.14 2.72 29.84
C VAL A 2 10.62 2.62 29.88
N ASP A 3 9.98 3.44 30.72
CA ASP A 3 8.53 3.63 30.70
C ASP A 3 8.18 4.09 29.29
N VAL A 4 7.52 3.23 28.52
CA VAL A 4 7.02 3.57 27.19
C VAL A 4 5.66 4.22 27.45
N ASP A 5 5.58 5.53 27.27
CA ASP A 5 4.33 6.27 27.46
C ASP A 5 3.29 5.73 26.44
N ASP A 6 1.99 5.78 26.76
CA ASP A 6 0.92 5.27 25.86
C ASP A 6 0.80 6.04 24.52
N ASP A 7 1.71 6.99 24.27
CA ASP A 7 1.80 7.82 23.07
C ASP A 7 3.13 7.66 22.30
N ASP A 8 4.02 6.74 22.72
CA ASP A 8 5.30 6.55 22.02
C ASP A 8 5.12 5.95 20.63
N VAL A 9 5.72 6.59 19.62
CA VAL A 9 5.76 6.11 18.24
C VAL A 9 7.21 5.92 17.82
N PHE A 10 7.58 4.68 17.49
CA PHE A 10 8.87 4.40 16.88
C PHE A 10 8.81 4.76 15.40
N ILE A 11 9.77 5.57 14.93
CA ILE A 11 9.86 6.02 13.54
C ILE A 11 11.21 5.60 12.97
N ALA A 12 11.20 4.87 11.86
CA ALA A 12 12.39 4.47 11.13
C ALA A 12 12.30 4.90 9.66
N PRO A 13 13.18 5.81 9.19
CA PRO A 13 13.32 6.05 7.76
C PRO A 13 14.01 4.87 7.10
N THR A 14 13.49 4.43 5.96
CA THR A 14 14.02 3.32 5.16
C THR A 14 14.23 3.75 3.72
N LEU A 15 15.20 3.11 3.06
CA LEU A 15 15.55 3.37 1.66
C LEU A 15 15.50 2.10 0.81
N GLN A 16 15.11 2.27 -0.45
CA GLN A 16 15.13 1.23 -1.47
C GLN A 16 15.80 1.78 -2.74
N LEU A 17 16.76 1.05 -3.29
CA LEU A 17 17.28 1.20 -4.64
C LEU A 17 17.78 -0.18 -5.09
N GLY A 18 16.84 -1.02 -5.53
CA GLY A 18 17.12 -2.44 -5.78
C GLY A 18 18.13 -2.71 -6.90
N SER A 19 18.31 -1.78 -7.84
CA SER A 19 19.33 -1.83 -8.91
C SER A 19 20.76 -1.79 -8.37
N ASP A 20 20.94 -1.14 -7.23
CA ASP A 20 22.24 -0.91 -6.58
C ASP A 20 22.40 -1.75 -5.32
N GLY A 21 21.49 -2.72 -5.10
CA GLY A 21 21.50 -3.63 -3.97
C GLY A 21 21.02 -3.03 -2.65
N LEU A 22 20.58 -1.77 -2.63
CA LEU A 22 20.00 -1.15 -1.44
C LEU A 22 18.56 -1.65 -1.26
N ARG A 23 18.35 -2.52 -0.28
CA ARG A 23 17.05 -3.18 0.00
C ARG A 23 16.64 -3.04 1.46
N GLN A 24 16.94 -1.90 2.07
CA GLN A 24 16.65 -1.69 3.49
C GLN A 24 15.15 -1.68 3.73
N ASP A 25 14.40 -0.95 2.93
CA ASP A 25 12.94 -0.86 3.03
C ASP A 25 12.26 -2.23 2.93
N GLU A 26 12.50 -2.97 1.83
CA GLU A 26 11.95 -4.31 1.62
C GLU A 26 12.23 -5.26 2.79
N ARG A 27 13.46 -5.26 3.32
CA ARG A 27 13.87 -6.16 4.40
C ARG A 27 13.28 -5.76 5.75
N THR A 28 13.29 -4.46 6.07
CA THR A 28 12.72 -3.95 7.32
C THR A 28 11.22 -4.19 7.34
N LEU A 29 10.54 -3.90 6.23
CA LEU A 29 9.11 -4.15 6.10
C LEU A 29 8.78 -5.63 6.30
N SER A 30 9.50 -6.55 5.63
CA SER A 30 9.31 -8.00 5.80
C SER A 30 9.45 -8.41 7.26
N ALA A 31 10.55 -8.01 7.93
CA ALA A 31 10.81 -8.42 9.31
C ALA A 31 9.74 -7.91 10.28
N VAL A 32 9.23 -6.69 10.05
CA VAL A 32 8.20 -6.08 10.89
C VAL A 32 6.83 -6.72 10.66
N LEU A 33 6.47 -7.02 9.41
CA LEU A 33 5.23 -7.74 9.09
C LEU A 33 5.25 -9.17 9.66
N ASP A 34 6.37 -9.88 9.55
CA ASP A 34 6.52 -11.24 10.09
C ASP A 34 6.38 -11.27 11.63
N ALA A 35 6.89 -10.24 12.31
CA ALA A 35 6.83 -10.14 13.77
C ALA A 35 5.45 -9.72 14.30
N ALA A 36 4.64 -9.03 13.48
CA ALA A 36 3.35 -8.46 13.88
C ALA A 36 2.14 -9.24 13.35
N ALA A 37 2.34 -10.22 12.47
CA ALA A 37 1.27 -11.04 11.92
C ALA A 37 0.51 -11.85 13.00
N PRO A 38 -0.81 -12.06 12.85
CA PRO A 38 -1.66 -11.65 11.73
C PRO A 38 -2.14 -10.19 11.83
N LEU A 39 -2.29 -9.53 10.67
CA LEU A 39 -2.63 -8.10 10.56
C LEU A 39 -3.89 -7.86 9.73
N ASP A 40 -4.65 -6.83 10.07
CA ASP A 40 -5.61 -6.20 9.16
C ASP A 40 -4.89 -5.09 8.40
N VAL A 41 -4.74 -5.24 7.09
CA VAL A 41 -3.85 -4.41 6.26
C VAL A 41 -4.65 -3.65 5.22
N THR A 42 -4.37 -2.35 5.10
CA THR A 42 -4.76 -1.54 3.95
C THR A 42 -3.50 -1.01 3.28
N ILE A 43 -3.38 -1.14 1.96
CA ILE A 43 -2.35 -0.45 1.17
C ILE A 43 -3.00 0.53 0.19
N ALA A 44 -2.29 1.62 -0.10
CA ALA A 44 -2.63 2.54 -1.17
C ALA A 44 -1.50 2.57 -2.20
N SER A 45 -1.85 2.54 -3.48
CA SER A 45 -0.91 2.78 -4.58
C SER A 45 -1.59 3.54 -5.71
N ALA A 46 -0.99 4.66 -6.13
CA ALA A 46 -1.51 5.45 -7.24
C ALA A 46 -1.34 4.74 -8.60
N TYR A 47 -0.34 3.84 -8.70
CA TYR A 47 0.03 3.11 -9.91
C TYR A 47 0.24 1.63 -9.55
N LEU A 48 -0.87 0.95 -9.26
CA LEU A 48 -0.85 -0.43 -8.78
C LEU A 48 -0.39 -1.39 -9.87
N ASN A 49 0.67 -2.13 -9.56
CA ASN A 49 1.14 -3.33 -10.25
C ASN A 49 2.02 -4.06 -9.24
N LEU A 50 1.37 -4.68 -8.26
CA LEU A 50 1.99 -5.13 -7.02
C LEU A 50 3.17 -6.08 -7.31
N ALA A 51 4.35 -5.75 -6.79
CA ALA A 51 5.53 -6.57 -7.03
C ALA A 51 5.42 -7.92 -6.29
N PRO A 52 5.92 -9.04 -6.86
CA PRO A 52 5.77 -10.36 -6.27
C PRO A 52 6.27 -10.50 -4.81
N PRO A 53 7.40 -9.88 -4.39
CA PRO A 53 7.82 -9.93 -2.99
C PRO A 53 6.81 -9.30 -2.03
N TYR A 54 6.21 -8.15 -2.39
CA TYR A 54 5.18 -7.52 -1.59
C TYR A 54 3.88 -8.32 -1.57
N ALA A 55 3.47 -8.87 -2.72
CA ALA A 55 2.31 -9.76 -2.79
C ALA A 55 2.45 -10.97 -1.85
N ARG A 56 3.65 -11.57 -1.82
CA ARG A 56 3.97 -12.66 -0.90
C ARG A 56 3.88 -12.22 0.56
N MET A 57 4.58 -11.15 0.95
CA MET A 57 4.55 -10.63 2.33
C MET A 57 3.12 -10.37 2.81
N LEU A 58 2.31 -9.70 1.97
CA LEU A 58 0.92 -9.38 2.30
C LEU A 58 0.06 -10.65 2.40
N SER A 59 0.25 -11.64 1.53
CA SER A 59 -0.48 -12.92 1.63
C SER A 59 -0.14 -13.73 2.87
N GLU A 60 1.07 -13.57 3.40
CA GLU A 60 1.56 -14.30 4.56
C GLU A 60 1.14 -13.61 5.88
N CYS A 61 1.10 -12.28 5.92
CA CYS A 61 0.80 -11.52 7.14
C CYS A 61 -0.66 -11.10 7.30
N ALA A 62 -1.40 -10.88 6.21
CA ALA A 62 -2.72 -10.26 6.28
C ALA A 62 -3.83 -11.29 6.59
N ARG A 63 -4.63 -10.99 7.60
CA ARG A 63 -5.93 -11.62 7.86
C ARG A 63 -7.02 -11.01 6.97
N GLU A 64 -7.01 -9.69 6.87
CA GLU A 64 -7.81 -8.91 5.91
C GLU A 64 -6.89 -8.00 5.12
N LEU A 65 -7.10 -7.89 3.81
CA LEU A 65 -6.31 -7.05 2.92
C LEU A 65 -7.19 -6.17 2.04
N ASP A 66 -7.07 -4.86 2.23
CA ASP A 66 -7.63 -3.84 1.34
C ASP A 66 -6.52 -3.21 0.49
N VAL A 67 -6.77 -3.11 -0.81
CA VAL A 67 -5.87 -2.45 -1.76
C VAL A 67 -6.61 -1.30 -2.40
N ILE A 68 -6.20 -0.06 -2.14
CA ILE A 68 -6.79 1.14 -2.71
C ILE A 68 -5.91 1.63 -3.87
N THR A 69 -6.50 1.74 -5.07
CA THR A 69 -5.84 2.30 -6.26
C THR A 69 -6.68 3.39 -6.91
N ALA A 70 -6.07 4.17 -7.81
CA ALA A 70 -6.79 5.19 -8.56
C ALA A 70 -7.80 4.53 -9.53
N HIS A 71 -9.04 5.00 -9.53
CA HIS A 71 -9.91 4.81 -10.70
C HIS A 71 -9.27 5.49 -11.93
N PRO A 72 -9.46 5.00 -13.17
CA PRO A 72 -8.88 5.62 -14.37
C PRO A 72 -9.13 7.14 -14.49
N SER A 73 -10.33 7.62 -14.13
CA SER A 73 -10.68 9.05 -14.11
C SER A 73 -9.93 9.90 -13.06
N CYS A 74 -9.33 9.25 -12.06
CA CYS A 74 -8.53 9.87 -11.00
C CYS A 74 -7.03 9.61 -11.18
N SER A 75 -6.63 8.98 -12.28
CA SER A 75 -5.22 8.77 -12.60
C SER A 75 -4.53 10.10 -12.92
N GLY A 76 -3.25 10.21 -12.54
CA GLY A 76 -2.40 11.33 -12.96
C GLY A 76 -2.17 11.39 -14.48
N PHE A 77 -2.50 10.31 -15.21
CA PHE A 77 -2.42 10.25 -16.67
C PHE A 77 -3.76 10.52 -17.37
N ARG A 78 -4.84 10.85 -16.64
CA ARG A 78 -6.18 11.03 -17.24
C ARG A 78 -6.23 12.10 -18.34
N ASP A 79 -5.40 13.14 -18.23
CA ASP A 79 -5.32 14.28 -19.16
C ASP A 79 -4.05 14.22 -20.02
N ALA A 80 -3.37 13.07 -20.05
CA ALA A 80 -2.13 12.92 -20.79
C ALA A 80 -2.37 13.09 -22.30
N ARG A 81 -1.54 13.90 -22.95
CA ARG A 81 -1.62 14.16 -24.39
C ARG A 81 -0.82 13.11 -25.14
N GLY A 82 -1.44 12.48 -26.15
CA GLY A 82 -0.82 11.47 -27.01
C GLY A 82 -1.58 10.14 -26.98
N PHE A 83 -1.63 9.47 -28.13
CA PHE A 83 -2.41 8.24 -28.30
C PHE A 83 -2.01 7.14 -27.29
N ALA A 84 -0.72 6.93 -27.06
CA ALA A 84 -0.27 5.89 -26.12
C ALA A 84 -0.49 6.28 -24.65
N SER A 85 -0.35 7.56 -24.29
CA SER A 85 -0.44 8.01 -22.90
C SER A 85 -1.87 8.06 -22.38
N SER A 86 -2.87 8.22 -23.27
CA SER A 86 -4.29 8.15 -22.90
C SER A 86 -4.76 6.76 -22.46
N TYR A 87 -4.03 5.69 -22.82
CA TYR A 87 -4.36 4.32 -22.38
C TYR A 87 -3.66 3.92 -21.07
N VAL A 88 -2.74 4.72 -20.56
CA VAL A 88 -2.01 4.42 -19.32
C VAL A 88 -2.95 4.21 -18.12
N PRO A 89 -4.01 5.01 -17.92
CA PRO A 89 -4.97 4.76 -16.83
C PRO A 89 -5.62 3.38 -16.89
N GLU A 90 -6.12 2.98 -18.06
CA GLU A 90 -6.75 1.66 -18.27
C GLU A 90 -5.75 0.52 -18.13
N ALA A 91 -4.51 0.71 -18.59
CA ALA A 91 -3.45 -0.28 -18.45
C ALA A 91 -3.11 -0.54 -16.97
N TYR A 92 -3.05 0.51 -16.14
CA TYR A 92 -2.85 0.33 -14.69
C TYR A 92 -4.06 -0.29 -13.99
N ASP A 93 -5.29 -0.06 -14.47
CA ASP A 93 -6.47 -0.77 -13.93
C ASP A 93 -6.31 -2.29 -14.15
N VAL A 94 -6.01 -2.71 -15.38
CA VAL A 94 -5.79 -4.12 -15.72
C VAL A 94 -4.64 -4.72 -14.90
N LEU A 95 -3.46 -4.09 -14.92
CA LEU A 95 -2.29 -4.58 -14.18
C LEU A 95 -2.56 -4.65 -12.67
N GLY A 96 -3.26 -3.65 -12.13
CA GLY A 96 -3.61 -3.61 -10.72
C GLY A 96 -4.49 -4.78 -10.32
N ARG A 97 -5.57 -5.00 -11.07
CA ARG A 97 -6.50 -6.14 -10.89
C ARG A 97 -5.79 -7.48 -10.99
N GLU A 98 -4.96 -7.67 -12.01
CA GLU A 98 -4.21 -8.91 -12.20
C GLU A 98 -3.23 -9.18 -11.06
N SER A 99 -2.51 -8.14 -10.62
CA SER A 99 -1.49 -8.26 -9.57
C SER A 99 -2.05 -8.66 -8.20
N VAL A 100 -3.34 -8.41 -7.93
CA VAL A 100 -4.01 -8.79 -6.68
C VAL A 100 -4.95 -10.00 -6.83
N ALA A 101 -5.19 -10.50 -8.05
CA ALA A 101 -6.18 -11.55 -8.31
C ALA A 101 -5.86 -12.93 -7.68
N SER A 102 -4.63 -13.13 -7.22
CA SER A 102 -4.20 -14.33 -6.48
C SER A 102 -4.20 -14.14 -4.97
N LEU A 103 -4.42 -12.92 -4.50
CA LEU A 103 -4.51 -12.57 -3.09
C LEU A 103 -5.97 -12.65 -2.64
N ASP A 104 -6.20 -13.01 -1.37
CA ASP A 104 -7.49 -12.82 -0.72
C ASP A 104 -7.61 -11.34 -0.29
N ALA A 105 -7.84 -10.47 -1.28
CA ALA A 105 -7.81 -9.02 -1.12
C ALA A 105 -9.07 -8.37 -1.69
N ARG A 106 -9.58 -7.34 -1.02
CA ARG A 106 -10.56 -6.43 -1.63
C ARG A 106 -9.79 -5.34 -2.37
N LEU A 107 -10.06 -5.20 -3.66
CA LEU A 107 -9.55 -4.11 -4.47
C LEU A 107 -10.57 -2.96 -4.46
N LEU A 108 -10.12 -1.74 -4.19
CA LEU A 108 -10.95 -0.55 -4.15
C LEU A 108 -10.42 0.52 -5.11
N HIS A 109 -11.33 1.11 -5.88
CA HIS A 109 -11.05 2.23 -6.76
C HIS A 109 -11.41 3.55 -6.09
N TYR A 110 -10.42 4.38 -5.80
CA TYR A 110 -10.61 5.75 -5.40
C TYR A 110 -11.13 6.58 -6.57
N ASN A 111 -12.31 7.17 -6.42
CA ASN A 111 -12.96 8.01 -7.41
C ASN A 111 -13.59 9.25 -6.77
N ARG A 112 -12.86 10.37 -6.80
CA ARG A 112 -13.35 11.68 -6.36
C ARG A 112 -13.31 12.67 -7.53
N PRO A 113 -14.45 13.17 -8.01
CA PRO A 113 -14.49 14.12 -9.12
C PRO A 113 -13.56 15.31 -8.92
N GLY A 114 -12.74 15.60 -9.94
CA GLY A 114 -11.76 16.70 -9.94
C GLY A 114 -10.40 16.38 -9.29
N TRP A 115 -10.27 15.23 -8.61
CA TRP A 115 -9.04 14.88 -7.89
C TRP A 115 -8.15 13.93 -8.69
N ILE A 116 -6.84 14.08 -8.54
CA ILE A 116 -5.87 13.06 -8.94
C ILE A 116 -5.52 12.28 -7.68
N PHE A 117 -5.70 10.96 -7.73
CA PHE A 117 -5.28 10.09 -6.64
C PHE A 117 -3.78 9.84 -6.75
N HIS A 118 -3.05 10.19 -5.70
CA HIS A 118 -1.61 9.97 -5.61
C HIS A 118 -1.19 9.38 -4.25
N GLY A 119 -2.15 8.75 -3.57
CA GLY A 119 -1.96 8.13 -2.27
C GLY A 119 -1.04 6.91 -2.36
N LYS A 120 -0.07 6.85 -1.45
CA LYS A 120 0.87 5.74 -1.30
C LYS A 120 1.08 5.50 0.18
N GLY A 121 0.93 4.26 0.61
CA GLY A 121 1.22 3.89 1.98
C GLY A 121 0.67 2.53 2.35
N MET A 122 0.91 2.14 3.58
CA MET A 122 0.31 0.98 4.22
C MET A 122 -0.12 1.35 5.63
N TRP A 123 -1.24 0.80 6.06
CA TRP A 123 -1.78 0.90 7.41
C TRP A 123 -2.10 -0.52 7.86
N ALA A 124 -1.60 -0.92 9.02
CA ALA A 124 -1.84 -2.25 9.56
C ALA A 124 -2.14 -2.19 11.06
N HIS A 125 -2.99 -3.10 11.52
CA HIS A 125 -3.29 -3.31 12.92
C HIS A 125 -3.24 -4.80 13.24
N ALA A 126 -2.60 -5.17 14.34
CA ALA A 126 -2.50 -6.56 14.76
C ALA A 126 -3.86 -7.10 15.22
N SER A 127 -4.26 -8.26 14.70
CA SER A 127 -5.54 -8.89 15.02
C SER A 127 -5.46 -9.82 16.24
N ASP A 128 -4.31 -9.91 16.91
CA ASP A 128 -4.04 -10.79 18.05
C ASP A 128 -4.36 -10.16 19.41
N GLY A 129 -4.80 -8.89 19.43
CA GLY A 129 -5.11 -8.14 20.64
C GLY A 129 -3.90 -7.45 21.30
N SER A 130 -2.72 -7.47 20.67
CA SER A 130 -1.53 -6.75 21.16
C SER A 130 -1.67 -5.23 21.14
N GLY A 131 -2.64 -4.69 20.39
CA GLY A 131 -2.82 -3.25 20.19
C GLY A 131 -1.78 -2.62 19.25
N LEU A 132 -0.91 -3.43 18.63
CA LEU A 132 0.13 -2.95 17.75
C LEU A 132 -0.45 -2.39 16.44
N SER A 133 -0.06 -1.16 16.11
CA SER A 133 -0.41 -0.47 14.88
C SER A 133 0.84 -0.04 14.12
N LEU A 134 0.79 -0.18 12.80
CA LEU A 134 1.91 0.07 11.92
C LEU A 134 1.46 0.91 10.73
N THR A 135 2.32 1.79 10.25
CA THR A 135 2.13 2.43 8.94
C THR A 135 3.46 2.65 8.24
N SER A 136 3.44 2.54 6.92
CA SER A 136 4.53 2.98 6.05
C SER A 136 4.01 4.09 5.16
N ALA A 137 4.66 5.26 5.21
CA ALA A 137 4.32 6.39 4.35
C ALA A 137 5.55 6.86 3.56
N GLY A 138 5.41 7.05 2.25
CA GLY A 138 6.53 7.47 1.41
C GLY A 138 6.25 7.46 -0.09
N SER A 139 7.30 7.26 -0.88
CA SER A 139 7.26 7.46 -2.34
C SER A 139 6.91 6.21 -3.18
N SER A 140 7.07 5.01 -2.63
CA SER A 140 6.84 3.72 -3.29
C SER A 140 5.40 3.53 -3.77
N ASN A 141 5.23 2.99 -4.97
CA ASN A 141 3.95 2.53 -5.51
C ASN A 141 3.76 1.01 -5.35
N TRP A 142 4.59 0.35 -4.53
CA TRP A 142 4.51 -1.10 -4.30
C TRP A 142 4.72 -1.95 -5.56
N ASN A 143 5.22 -1.35 -6.65
CA ASN A 143 5.41 -2.00 -7.94
C ASN A 143 6.87 -2.31 -8.23
N GLN A 144 7.12 -3.08 -9.29
CA GLN A 144 8.47 -3.51 -9.64
C GLN A 144 9.45 -2.34 -9.90
N ARG A 145 8.94 -1.20 -10.38
CA ARG A 145 9.76 -0.02 -10.65
C ARG A 145 10.24 0.61 -9.35
N SER A 146 9.34 0.83 -8.39
CA SER A 146 9.67 1.30 -7.03
C SER A 146 10.60 0.32 -6.31
N LEU A 147 10.36 -0.99 -6.44
CA LEU A 147 11.17 -2.00 -5.77
C LEU A 147 12.61 -2.07 -6.30
N SER A 148 12.83 -1.84 -7.60
CA SER A 148 14.07 -2.24 -8.28
C SER A 148 14.79 -1.16 -9.07
N ARG A 149 14.17 -0.01 -9.37
CA ARG A 149 14.76 0.99 -10.29
C ARG A 149 14.75 2.41 -9.74
N ASP A 150 13.73 2.76 -8.98
CA ASP A 150 13.61 4.09 -8.39
C ASP A 150 14.33 4.11 -7.02
N LEU A 151 14.88 5.27 -6.65
CA LEU A 151 15.31 5.52 -5.28
C LEU A 151 14.06 5.90 -4.48
N GLU A 152 13.61 5.00 -3.60
CA GLU A 152 12.44 5.21 -2.76
C GLU A 152 12.85 5.45 -1.31
N MET A 153 12.06 6.27 -0.63
CA MET A 153 12.16 6.51 0.81
C MET A 153 10.79 6.28 1.45
N GLN A 154 10.77 5.56 2.56
CA GLN A 154 9.60 5.41 3.42
C GLN A 154 9.92 5.86 4.84
N MET A 155 8.88 6.24 5.58
CA MET A 155 8.90 6.32 7.04
C MET A 155 8.03 5.19 7.56
N LEU A 156 8.66 4.19 8.17
CA LEU A 156 7.97 3.13 8.89
C LEU A 156 7.72 3.60 10.32
N MET A 157 6.47 3.52 10.75
CA MET A 157 6.03 3.93 12.08
C MET A 157 5.33 2.77 12.77
N VAL A 158 5.67 2.53 14.03
CA VAL A 158 5.13 1.43 14.84
C VAL A 158 4.82 1.94 16.24
N SER A 159 3.65 1.60 16.75
CA SER A 159 3.22 2.00 18.10
C SER A 159 2.13 1.06 18.64
N SER A 160 2.06 0.90 19.96
CA SER A 160 0.91 0.32 20.67
C SER A 160 -0.08 1.39 21.17
N SER A 161 0.16 2.67 20.86
CA SER A 161 -0.66 3.80 21.28
C SER A 161 -2.06 3.71 20.67
N SER A 162 -3.07 3.80 21.53
CA SER A 162 -4.47 3.87 21.10
C SER A 162 -4.79 5.13 20.29
N THR A 163 -4.15 6.26 20.61
CA THR A 163 -4.26 7.53 19.88
C THR A 163 -3.69 7.42 18.46
N PHE A 164 -2.54 6.76 18.33
CA PHE A 164 -1.91 6.51 17.03
C PHE A 164 -2.79 5.60 16.18
N ALA A 165 -3.24 4.47 16.74
CA ALA A 165 -4.13 3.53 16.07
C ALA A 165 -5.43 4.20 15.57
N ALA A 166 -6.07 5.02 16.42
CA ALA A 166 -7.26 5.77 16.05
C ALA A 166 -7.01 6.76 14.90
N SER A 167 -5.83 7.41 14.88
CA SER A 167 -5.43 8.34 13.82
C SER A 167 -5.25 7.62 12.48
N LEU A 168 -4.60 6.45 12.48
CA LEU A 168 -4.45 5.62 11.28
C LEU A 168 -5.81 5.13 10.76
N HIS A 169 -6.71 4.70 11.66
CA HIS A 169 -8.05 4.27 11.28
C HIS A 169 -8.86 5.41 10.64
N ALA A 170 -8.77 6.62 11.20
CA ALA A 170 -9.42 7.80 10.64
C ALA A 170 -8.86 8.15 9.24
N GLU A 171 -7.55 8.01 9.02
CA GLU A 171 -6.94 8.22 7.71
C GLU A 171 -7.45 7.21 6.65
N VAL A 172 -7.46 5.92 6.99
CA VAL A 172 -8.00 4.87 6.11
C VAL A 172 -9.49 5.12 5.81
N ALA A 173 -10.29 5.47 6.82
CA ALA A 173 -11.70 5.80 6.64
C ALA A 173 -11.90 7.01 5.69
N HIS A 174 -11.05 8.03 5.80
CA HIS A 174 -11.08 9.18 4.88
C HIS A 174 -10.73 8.81 3.45
N LEU A 175 -9.74 7.91 3.23
CA LEU A 175 -9.41 7.39 1.91
C LEU A 175 -10.57 6.55 1.35
N ALA A 176 -11.11 5.63 2.15
CA ALA A 176 -12.17 4.72 1.76
C ALA A 176 -13.50 5.42 1.46
N LYS A 177 -13.77 6.61 2.02
CA LYS A 177 -14.98 7.41 1.76
C LYS A 177 -15.26 7.65 0.28
N HIS A 178 -14.22 7.73 -0.54
CA HIS A 178 -14.31 7.95 -1.98
C HIS A 178 -13.90 6.72 -2.79
N ALA A 179 -13.74 5.57 -2.14
CA ALA A 179 -13.34 4.34 -2.78
C ALA A 179 -14.53 3.37 -2.89
N ALA A 180 -14.61 2.64 -3.99
CA ALA A 180 -15.61 1.60 -4.21
C ALA A 180 -14.93 0.27 -4.52
N VAL A 181 -15.45 -0.82 -3.96
CA VAL A 181 -14.95 -2.17 -4.22
C VAL A 181 -15.15 -2.51 -5.70
N VAL A 182 -14.14 -3.14 -6.29
CA VAL A 182 -14.15 -3.64 -7.65
C VAL A 182 -13.66 -5.08 -7.69
N GLU A 183 -14.14 -5.84 -8.67
CA GLU A 183 -13.71 -7.23 -8.86
C GLU A 183 -12.27 -7.30 -9.38
N PRO A 184 -11.39 -8.07 -8.74
CA PRO A 184 -10.13 -8.49 -9.34
C PRO A 184 -10.42 -9.31 -10.60
N THR A 185 -9.72 -9.02 -11.67
CA THR A 185 -9.82 -9.79 -12.92
C THR A 185 -8.63 -10.75 -12.96
N ARG A 186 -8.90 -12.07 -12.90
CA ARG A 186 -7.91 -13.04 -13.38
C ARG A 186 -7.82 -12.85 -14.89
N GLY A 187 -6.62 -12.55 -15.38
CA GLY A 187 -6.38 -12.08 -16.74
C GLY A 187 -7.18 -12.78 -17.82
N LEU A 188 -7.48 -12.04 -18.89
CA LEU A 188 -8.00 -12.62 -20.13
C LEU A 188 -7.09 -13.80 -20.50
N ASN A 189 -7.66 -15.00 -20.65
CA ASN A 189 -6.98 -16.10 -21.31
C ASN A 189 -6.68 -15.63 -22.74
N VAL A 190 -5.48 -15.10 -22.97
CA VAL A 190 -4.92 -14.84 -24.30
C VAL A 190 -4.15 -16.07 -24.73
#